data_AF-A0A919Z600-F1
#
_entry.id   AF-A0A919Z600-F1
#
_cell.length_a   1.000
_cell.length_b   1.000
_cell.length_c   1.000
_cell.angle_alpha   90.00
_cell.angle_beta   90.00
_cell.angle_gamma   90.00
#
_symmetry.space_group_name_H-M   'P 1'
#
loop_
_entity.id
_entity.type
_entity.pdbx_description
1 polymer ?
#
loop_
_entity_poly.entity_id
_entity_poly.type
_entity_poly.pdbx_seq_one_letter_code
_entity_poly.pdbx_strand_id
1 'polypeptide(L)' 'MLVRRWCWPGDQDVQYDPAAALERARRLLPNVRTELIAGAGHGLPLELPGRFARLVKAFLQESETE' A
#
# COMPACT_ATOMS: atom_id res chain seq x y z
N MET A 1 -9.25 -19.92 -0.53
CA MET A 1 -8.68 -18.78 -1.27
C MET A 1 -8.39 -17.67 -0.27
N LEU A 2 -7.13 -17.35 -0.01
CA LEU A 2 -6.77 -16.28 0.93
C LEU A 2 -6.83 -14.93 0.19
N VAL A 3 -7.64 -13.99 0.69
CA VAL A 3 -7.69 -12.63 0.13
C VAL A 3 -6.42 -11.88 0.50
N ARG A 4 -5.54 -11.66 -0.48
CA ARG A 4 -4.30 -10.88 -0.35
C ARG A 4 -4.63 -9.38 -0.30
N ARG A 5 -3.97 -8.63 0.58
CA ARG A 5 -4.22 -7.20 0.79
C ARG A 5 -2.91 -6.45 0.91
N TRP A 6 -2.74 -5.35 0.19
CA TRP A 6 -1.59 -4.47 0.34
C TRP A 6 -2.06 -3.04 0.66
N CYS A 7 -1.26 -2.29 1.42
CA CYS A 7 -1.55 -0.93 1.83
C CYS A 7 -0.30 -0.06 1.67
N TRP A 8 -0.43 1.05 0.93
CA TRP A 8 0.66 1.93 0.51
C TRP A 8 0.35 3.41 0.73
N PRO A 9 0.16 3.88 1.96
CA PRO A 9 -0.05 5.30 2.19
C PRO A 9 1.25 6.07 1.93
N GLY A 10 1.13 7.30 1.46
CA GLY A 10 2.24 8.24 1.36
C GLY A 10 2.61 8.83 2.71
N ASP A 11 3.89 9.08 2.97
CA ASP A 11 4.36 9.67 4.24
C ASP A 11 4.02 11.16 4.40
N GLN A 12 3.60 11.82 3.33
CA GLN A 12 3.17 13.21 3.30
C GLN A 12 1.65 13.37 3.15
N ASP A 13 0.85 12.30 3.35
CA ASP A 13 -0.60 12.39 3.29
C ASP A 13 -1.12 13.36 4.37
N VAL A 14 -1.93 14.33 3.97
CA VAL A 14 -2.51 15.37 4.84
C VAL A 14 -3.94 15.05 5.26
N GLN A 15 -4.56 14.01 4.68
CA GLN A 15 -5.95 13.65 4.98
C GLN A 15 -6.07 12.80 6.24
N TYR A 16 -5.03 12.01 6.57
CA TYR A 16 -4.96 11.17 7.76
C TYR A 16 -3.50 10.86 8.13
N ASP A 17 -3.26 10.37 9.34
CA ASP A 17 -1.94 9.90 9.78
C ASP A 17 -1.60 8.55 9.11
N PRO A 18 -0.59 8.51 8.20
CA PRO A 18 -0.21 7.31 7.48
C PRO A 18 0.28 6.19 8.39
N ALA A 19 1.05 6.52 9.43
CA ALA A 19 1.64 5.55 10.34
C ALA A 19 0.54 4.91 11.20
N ALA A 20 -0.38 5.71 11.73
CA ALA A 20 -1.53 5.21 12.48
C ALA A 20 -2.43 4.31 11.62
N ALA A 21 -2.63 4.66 10.33
CA ALA A 21 -3.41 3.85 9.40
C ALA A 21 -2.76 2.48 9.15
N LEU A 22 -1.44 2.43 8.94
CA LEU A 22 -0.72 1.16 8.76
C LEU A 22 -0.78 0.28 10.01
N GLU A 23 -0.58 0.86 11.19
CA GLU A 23 -0.68 0.14 12.46
C GLU A 23 -2.08 -0.44 12.68
N ARG A 24 -3.13 0.30 12.30
CA ARG A 24 -4.50 -0.21 12.34
C ARG A 24 -4.72 -1.34 11.33
N ALA A 25 -4.21 -1.19 10.10
CA ALA A 25 -4.35 -2.22 9.07
C ALA A 25 -3.70 -3.54 9.50
N ARG A 26 -2.47 -3.50 10.03
CA ARG A 26 -1.75 -4.68 10.55
C ARG A 26 -2.54 -5.41 11.64
N ARG A 27 -3.21 -4.67 12.53
CA ARG A 27 -4.04 -5.22 13.61
C ARG A 27 -5.33 -5.88 13.13
N LEU A 28 -5.96 -5.33 12.09
CA LEU A 28 -7.29 -5.77 11.64
C LEU A 28 -7.25 -6.76 10.48
N LEU A 29 -6.17 -6.77 9.70
CA LEU A 29 -6.03 -7.55 8.48
C LEU A 29 -4.83 -8.50 8.60
N PRO A 30 -5.02 -9.75 9.07
CA PRO A 30 -3.92 -10.66 9.42
C PRO A 30 -2.97 -11.04 8.27
N ASN A 31 -3.31 -10.70 7.02
CA ASN A 31 -2.48 -10.95 5.83
C ASN A 31 -2.27 -9.68 4.99
N VAL A 32 -2.27 -8.50 5.62
CA VAL A 32 -1.96 -7.25 4.92
C VAL A 32 -0.47 -7.03 4.83
N ARG A 33 0.03 -6.75 3.63
CA ARG A 33 1.37 -6.20 3.43
C ARG A 33 1.29 -4.68 3.48
N THR A 34 2.14 -4.05 4.28
CA THR A 34 2.14 -2.59 4.45
C THR A 34 3.49 -2.00 4.09
N GLU A 35 3.51 -0.91 3.34
CA GLU A 35 4.72 -0.13 3.07
C GLU A 35 4.36 1.36 3.11
N LEU A 36 5.08 2.15 3.90
CA LEU A 36 4.94 3.60 3.89
C LEU A 36 5.75 4.16 2.71
N ILE A 37 5.11 4.93 1.84
CA ILE A 37 5.71 5.40 0.60
C ILE A 37 6.33 6.79 0.81
N ALA A 38 7.66 6.81 0.92
CA ALA A 38 8.41 8.06 1.07
C ALA A 38 8.25 9.00 -0.14
N GLY A 39 8.01 10.28 0.15
CA GLY A 39 7.89 11.35 -0.84
C GLY A 39 6.57 11.35 -1.60
N ALA A 40 5.52 10.75 -1.04
CA ALA A 40 4.18 10.76 -1.62
C ALA A 40 3.17 11.27 -0.59
N GLY A 41 2.17 12.01 -1.07
CA GLY A 41 0.96 12.34 -0.35
C GLY A 41 -0.14 11.31 -0.60
N HIS A 42 -1.37 11.81 -0.68
CA HIS A 42 -2.56 10.98 -0.87
C HIS A 42 -2.65 10.37 -2.28
N GLY A 43 -2.17 11.09 -3.29
CA GLY A 43 -2.36 10.80 -4.70
C GLY A 43 -1.27 9.93 -5.30
N LEU A 44 -0.89 8.83 -4.65
CA LEU A 44 0.24 8.00 -5.05
C LEU A 44 0.30 7.65 -6.57
N PRO A 45 -0.82 7.30 -7.26
CA PRO A 45 -0.79 7.03 -8.70
C PRO A 45 -0.42 8.23 -9.56
N LEU A 46 -0.71 9.45 -9.11
CA LEU A 46 -0.41 10.70 -9.81
C LEU A 46 0.99 11.22 -9.46
N GLU A 47 1.38 11.10 -8.19
CA GLU A 47 2.62 11.66 -7.67
C GLU A 47 3.85 10.81 -8.04
N LEU A 48 3.74 9.48 -7.89
CA LEU A 48 4.82 8.53 -8.19
C LEU A 48 4.33 7.39 -9.12
N PRO A 49 3.89 7.71 -10.35
CA PRO A 49 3.23 6.74 -11.26
C PRO A 49 4.09 5.50 -11.53
N GLY A 50 5.40 5.66 -11.71
CA GLY A 50 6.32 4.54 -11.95
C GLY A 50 6.56 3.65 -10.73
N ARG A 51 6.48 4.20 -9.50
CA ARG A 51 6.53 3.39 -8.27
C ARG A 51 5.21 2.66 -8.08
N PHE A 52 4.09 3.36 -8.24
CA PHE A 52 2.76 2.78 -8.16
C PHE A 52 2.56 1.62 -9.14
N ALA A 53 2.92 1.80 -10.42
CA ALA A 53 2.81 0.75 -11.43
C ALA A 53 3.62 -0.51 -11.07
N ARG A 54 4.82 -0.35 -10.50
CA ARG A 54 5.65 -1.47 -10.02
C ARG A 54 5.02 -2.20 -8.84
N LEU A 55 4.45 -1.47 -7.89
CA LEU A 55 3.75 -2.03 -6.72
C LEU A 55 2.52 -2.83 -7.15
N VAL A 56 1.70 -2.28 -8.05
CA VAL A 56 0.53 -2.97 -8.60
C VAL A 56 0.94 -4.23 -9.37
N LYS A 57 1.96 -4.14 -10.24
CA LYS A 57 2.46 -5.31 -10.97
C LYS A 57 2.93 -6.40 -10.02
N ALA A 58 3.71 -6.06 -8.99
CA ALA A 58 4.17 -7.04 -8.00
C ALA A 58 3.00 -7.69 -7.23
N PHE A 59 2.01 -6.90 -6.82
CA PHE A 59 0.78 -7.41 -6.19
C PHE A 59 0.05 -8.42 -7.09
N LEU A 60 -0.10 -8.12 -8.38
CA LEU A 60 -0.77 -9.00 -9.34
C LEU A 60 0.03 -10.28 -9.60
N GLN A 61 1.35 -10.18 -9.78
CA GLN A 61 2.20 -11.36 -10.02
C GLN A 61 2.16 -12.36 -8.85
N GLU A 62 2.11 -11.86 -7.61
CA GLU A 62 1.92 -12.72 -6.44
C GLU A 62 0.58 -13.47 -6.46
N SER A 63 -0.45 -12.93 -7.10
CA SER A 63 -1.77 -13.56 -7.19
C SER A 63 -1.89 -14.65 -8.26
N GLU A 64 -0.97 -14.69 -9.23
CA GLU A 64 -0.96 -15.69 -10.32
C GLU A 64 -0.18 -16.96 -9.97
N THR A 65 0.56 -16.97 -8.85
CA THR A 65 1.46 -18.10 -8.48
C THR A 65 0.78 -19.11 -7.52
N GLU A 66 -0.55 -19.21 -7.54
CA GLU A 66 -1.34 -20.19 -6.76
C GLU A 66 -1.93 -21.31 -7.63
#